data_AF-A0A427BB80-F1
#
_entry.id   AF-A0A427BB80-F1
#
_cell.length_a   1.000
_cell.length_b   1.000
_cell.length_c   1.000
_cell.angle_alpha   90.00
_cell.angle_beta   90.00
_cell.angle_gamma   90.00
#
_symmetry.space_group_name_H-M   'P 1'
#
loop_
_entity.id
_entity.type
_entity.pdbx_description
1 polymer ?
#
loop_
_entity_poly.entity_id
_entity_poly.type
_entity_poly.pdbx_seq_one_letter_code
_entity_poly.pdbx_strand_id
1 'polypeptide(L)'
;MGVAEDCKETFLELQRKKTYRYLIFNIDEKLNQVVVEKTGAATESYDDFLASLPENDCRYAIYDFDFVTEDNCQKSKIFFIAW
;
A
#
# COMPACT_ATOMS: atom_id res chain seq x y z
N MET A 1 -19.97 -3.67 -3.52
CA MET A 1 -18.60 -3.50 -3.02
C MET A 1 -18.36 -2.03 -2.71
N GLY A 2 -18.35 -1.69 -1.41
CA GLY A 2 -18.02 -0.35 -0.91
C GLY A 2 -16.52 -0.21 -0.65
N VAL A 3 -16.07 1.00 -0.32
CA VAL A 3 -14.70 1.27 0.15
C VAL A 3 -14.81 1.99 1.48
N ALA A 4 -14.09 1.53 2.51
CA ALA A 4 -14.04 2.21 3.79
C ALA A 4 -13.47 3.62 3.63
N GLU A 5 -14.02 4.58 4.37
CA GLU A 5 -13.57 5.98 4.31
C GLU A 5 -12.09 6.11 4.64
N ASP A 6 -11.64 5.31 5.61
CA ASP A 6 -10.26 5.19 6.07
C ASP A 6 -9.27 4.80 4.94
N CYS A 7 -9.72 4.04 3.92
CA CYS A 7 -8.87 3.67 2.79
C CYS A 7 -8.45 4.89 1.96
N LYS A 8 -9.34 5.89 1.85
CA LYS A 8 -9.04 7.13 1.12
C LYS A 8 -8.09 8.01 1.92
N GLU A 9 -8.33 8.11 3.23
CA GLU A 9 -7.49 8.91 4.12
C GLU A 9 -6.06 8.35 4.17
N THR A 10 -5.90 7.06 4.44
CA THR A 10 -4.58 6.39 4.43
C THR A 10 -3.86 6.50 3.09
N PHE A 11 -4.57 6.38 1.96
CA PHE A 11 -3.98 6.63 0.64
C PHE A 11 -3.50 8.07 0.47
N LEU A 12 -4.29 9.05 0.89
CA LEU A 12 -3.90 10.46 0.83
C LEU A 12 -2.70 10.77 1.73
N GLU A 13 -2.58 10.10 2.88
CA GLU A 13 -1.40 10.20 3.73
C GLU A 13 -0.14 9.64 3.05
N LEU A 14 -0.23 8.46 2.43
CA LEU A 14 0.88 7.90 1.64
C LEU A 14 1.25 8.85 0.50
N GLN A 15 0.28 9.28 -0.32
CA GLN A 15 0.53 10.07 -1.51
C GLN A 15 1.11 11.47 -1.19
N ARG A 16 0.61 12.13 -0.15
CA ARG A 16 0.97 13.53 0.15
C ARG A 16 2.08 13.65 1.18
N LYS A 17 2.02 12.85 2.25
CA LYS A 17 2.95 12.96 3.38
C LYS A 17 4.09 11.96 3.29
N LYS A 18 4.01 10.94 2.42
CA LYS A 18 4.97 9.84 2.33
C LYS A 18 5.23 9.17 3.68
N THR A 19 4.19 9.09 4.53
CA THR A 19 4.27 8.50 5.87
C THR A 19 4.35 6.98 5.83
N TYR A 20 3.82 6.37 4.77
CA TYR A 20 3.75 4.92 4.60
C TYR A 20 4.51 4.49 3.35
N ARG A 21 5.27 3.40 3.44
CA ARG A 21 5.93 2.77 2.30
C ARG A 21 4.94 1.99 1.45
N TYR A 22 3.99 1.33 2.11
CA TYR A 22 2.97 0.53 1.46
C TYR A 22 1.67 0.51 2.26
N LEU A 23 0.57 0.20 1.58
CA LEU A 23 -0.76 -0.02 2.16
C LEU A 23 -1.28 -1.35 1.62
N ILE A 24 -1.85 -2.17 2.48
CA ILE A 24 -2.51 -3.43 2.11
C ILE A 24 -3.98 -3.31 2.45
N PHE A 25 -4.81 -3.64 1.46
CA PHE A 25 -6.26 -3.63 1.54
C PHE A 25 -6.79 -5.05 1.41
N ASN A 26 -7.74 -5.37 2.26
CA ASN A 26 -8.49 -6.61 2.23
C ASN A 26 -9.95 -6.33 1.81
N ILE A 27 -10.57 -7.30 1.16
CA ILE A 27 -12.00 -7.27 0.86
C ILE A 27 -12.73 -8.02 1.96
N ASP A 28 -13.44 -7.30 2.82
CA ASP A 28 -14.31 -7.95 3.80
C ASP A 28 -15.60 -8.39 3.08
N GLU A 29 -15.75 -9.70 2.88
CA GLU A 29 -16.91 -10.29 2.22
C GLU A 29 -18.20 -10.12 3.03
N LYS A 30 -18.12 -10.06 4.36
CA LYS A 30 -19.31 -9.91 5.23
C LYS A 30 -19.89 -8.52 5.14
N LEU A 31 -19.01 -7.52 5.10
CA LEU A 31 -19.39 -6.10 4.94
C LEU A 31 -19.50 -5.69 3.46
N ASN A 32 -19.04 -6.54 2.54
CA ASN A 32 -18.94 -6.27 1.11
C ASN A 32 -18.19 -4.95 0.85
N GLN A 33 -17.07 -4.76 1.54
CA GLN A 33 -16.33 -3.51 1.62
C GLN A 33 -14.82 -3.72 1.63
N VAL A 34 -14.08 -2.85 0.94
CA VAL A 34 -12.62 -2.79 0.99
C VAL A 34 -12.21 -2.06 2.27
N VAL A 35 -11.34 -2.69 3.07
CA VAL A 35 -10.83 -2.18 4.33
C VAL A 35 -9.31 -2.17 4.33
N VAL A 36 -8.71 -1.27 5.12
CA VAL A 36 -7.25 -1.26 5.34
C VAL A 36 -6.90 -2.45 6.23
N GLU A 37 -6.04 -3.33 5.75
CA GLU A 37 -5.53 -4.46 6.53
C GLU A 37 -4.24 -4.09 7.26
N LYS A 38 -3.31 -3.45 6.55
CA LYS A 38 -2.01 -3.03 7.12
C LYS A 38 -1.51 -1.75 6.48
N THR A 39 -0.91 -0.89 7.29
CA THR A 39 -0.11 0.25 6.84
C THR A 39 1.37 -0.02 7.15
N GLY A 40 2.21 0.02 6.13
CA GLY A 40 3.65 -0.18 6.24
C GLY A 40 4.35 1.14 6.50
N ALA A 41 5.13 1.27 7.58
CA ALA A 41 5.90 2.47 7.88
C ALA A 41 6.92 2.79 6.78
N ALA A 42 7.30 4.06 6.63
CA ALA A 42 8.32 4.48 5.66
C ALA A 42 9.69 3.79 5.84
N THR A 43 9.96 3.20 7.01
CA THR A 43 11.20 2.46 7.33
C THR A 43 11.14 0.97 7.01
N GLU A 44 9.97 0.43 6.66
CA GLU A 44 9.82 -0.99 6.31
C GLU A 44 10.35 -1.28 4.90
N SER A 45 10.89 -2.48 4.74
CA SER A 45 11.53 -2.94 3.50
C SER A 45 10.53 -3.59 2.55
N TYR A 46 10.98 -3.90 1.33
CA TYR A 46 10.18 -4.66 0.38
C TYR A 46 9.89 -6.10 0.86
N ASP A 47 10.83 -6.73 1.57
CA ASP A 47 10.63 -8.04 2.18
C ASP A 47 9.53 -8.01 3.26
N ASP A 48 9.45 -6.95 4.08
CA ASP A 48 8.38 -6.78 5.08
C ASP A 48 7.00 -6.66 4.41
N PHE A 49 6.95 -5.96 3.26
CA PHE A 49 5.76 -5.87 2.43
C PHE A 49 5.34 -7.25 1.89
N LEU A 50 6.27 -8.01 1.29
CA LEU A 50 5.98 -9.35 0.78
C LEU A 50 5.55 -10.31 1.89
N ALA A 51 6.19 -10.25 3.06
CA ALA A 51 5.82 -11.06 4.22
C ALA A 51 4.41 -10.76 4.75
N SER A 52 3.85 -9.60 4.38
CA SER A 52 2.49 -9.19 4.73
C SER A 52 1.45 -9.62 3.70
N LEU A 53 1.86 -10.19 2.56
CA LEU A 53 0.96 -10.68 1.51
C LEU A 53 0.76 -12.20 1.65
N PRO A 54 -0.48 -12.69 1.79
CA PRO A 54 -0.76 -14.11 1.95
C PRO A 54 -0.64 -14.89 0.63
N GLU A 55 0.00 -16.06 0.62
CA GLU A 55 0.16 -16.87 -0.62
C GLU A 55 -1.14 -17.50 -1.15
N ASN A 56 -2.13 -17.68 -0.28
CA ASN A 56 -3.37 -18.42 -0.58
C ASN A 56 -4.62 -17.52 -0.62
N ASP A 57 -4.44 -16.20 -0.58
CA ASP A 57 -5.54 -15.24 -0.53
C ASP A 57 -5.16 -13.97 -1.30
N CYS A 58 -6.15 -13.25 -1.82
CA CYS A 58 -5.89 -12.09 -2.66
C CYS A 58 -5.89 -10.78 -1.86
N ARG A 59 -5.07 -9.82 -2.28
CA ARG A 59 -4.99 -8.50 -1.64
C ARG A 59 -4.81 -7.40 -2.68
N TYR A 60 -5.35 -6.23 -2.39
CA TYR A 60 -4.93 -5.03 -3.11
C TYR A 60 -3.87 -4.33 -2.29
N ALA A 61 -2.81 -3.87 -2.94
CA ALA A 61 -1.77 -3.13 -2.27
C ALA A 61 -1.38 -1.88 -3.06
N ILE A 62 -0.93 -0.87 -2.32
CA ILE A 62 -0.31 0.32 -2.86
C ILE A 62 1.11 0.37 -2.32
N TYR A 63 2.09 0.56 -3.19
CA TYR A 63 3.50 0.61 -2.81
C TYR A 63 4.15 1.87 -3.39
N ASP A 64 4.72 2.74 -2.56
CA ASP A 64 5.53 3.88 -3.03
C ASP A 64 6.98 3.45 -3.22
N PHE A 65 7.36 3.22 -4.47
CA PHE A 65 8.71 2.81 -4.83
C PHE A 65 9.58 4.04 -5.05
N ASP A 66 10.38 4.41 -4.04
CA ASP A 66 11.45 5.40 -4.20
C ASP A 66 12.68 4.78 -4.88
N PHE A 67 13.22 5.48 -5.87
CA PHE A 67 14.43 5.14 -6.59
C PHE A 67 15.25 6.39 -6.94
N VAL A 68 16.54 6.20 -7.18
CA VAL A 68 17.45 7.27 -7.59
C VAL A 68 17.75 7.11 -9.08
N THR A 69 17.57 8.17 -9.86
CA THR A 69 17.93 8.16 -11.29
C THR A 69 19.43 8.30 -11.49
N GLU A 70 19.91 8.04 -12.70
CA GLU A 70 21.32 8.21 -13.08
C GLU A 70 21.85 9.63 -12.79
N ASP A 71 20.99 10.65 -12.91
CA ASP A 71 21.27 12.04 -12.53
C ASP A 71 21.28 12.32 -11.00
N ASN A 72 21.33 11.29 -10.17
CA ASN A 72 21.27 11.38 -8.70
C ASN A 72 20.05 12.13 -8.16
N CYS A 73 18.92 12.08 -8.89
CA CYS A 73 17.66 12.66 -8.48
C CYS A 73 16.75 11.59 -7.87
N GLN A 74 16.27 11.83 -6.65
CA GLN A 74 15.33 10.94 -6.00
C GLN A 74 13.93 11.13 -6.60
N LYS A 75 13.35 10.04 -7.08
CA LYS A 75 11.99 9.97 -7.61
C LYS A 75 11.24 8.87 -6.90
N SER A 76 9.91 8.96 -6.92
CA SER A 76 9.07 7.85 -6.47
C SER A 76 7.95 7.57 -7.46
N LYS A 77 7.51 6.32 -7.48
CA LYS A 77 6.38 5.85 -8.27
C LYS A 77 5.47 5.02 -7.38
N ILE A 78 4.20 5.41 -7.37
CA ILE A 78 3.16 4.66 -6.69
C ILE A 78 2.73 3.52 -7.61
N PHE A 79 2.86 2.29 -7.12
CA PHE A 79 2.36 1.08 -7.76
C PHE A 79 1.06 0.64 -7.09
N PHE A 80 0.07 0.32 -7.91
CA PHE A 80 -1.11 -0.41 -7.47
C PHE A 80 -0.93 -1.87 -7.86
N ILE A 81 -1.05 -2.77 -6.90
CA ILE A 81 -0.77 -4.19 -7.02
C ILE A 81 -2.05 -4.95 -6.70
N ALA A 82 -2.45 -5.84 -7.60
CA ALA A 82 -3.44 -6.88 -7.33
C ALA A 82 -2.65 -8.17 -7.11
N TRP A 83 -2.60 -8.62 -5.86
CA TRP A 83 -1.92 -9.82 -5.40
C TRP A 83 -2.88 -10.98 -5.41
#